data_AF-A0A452QPL2-F1
#
_entry.id   AF-A0A452QPL2-F1
#
_cell.length_a   1.000
_cell.length_b   1.000
_cell.length_c   1.000
_cell.angle_alpha   90.00
_cell.angle_beta   90.00
_cell.angle_gamma   90.00
#
_symmetry.space_group_name_H-M   'P 1'
#
loop_
_entity.id
_entity.type
_entity.pdbx_description
1 polymer ?
#
loop_
_entity_poly.entity_id
_entity_poly.type
_entity_poly.pdbx_seq_one_letter_code
_entity_poly.pdbx_strand_id
1 'polypeptide(L)'
;MRKLWLTYSSQTTAILGALLGGCCPRLQVLEVSTGISRNSTPLQLPVEALQKGCPQLQVLRLLNLMWLPKPCGRVVTPGPGFPSLEELCLAGSTCNFVSNEALGRLLHGSPNLRLLDLRGCARVTPAGLRDLPCQELEQLHLGLYGTSDRLTLAKEGSHLLTQKWRHTLRELDLSGQGFSEKDLEQALAAFSATPGGSPPALCSVNLRGTRVPPSTVSSVISSCPGLLYLNLESCRCLPRGLKRAYRGQEEVQWCLEQLLTSLPSSS
;
A
#
# COMPACT_ATOMS: atom_id res chain seq x y z
N MET A 1 6.20 6.87 28.03
CA MET A 1 5.60 7.50 26.84
C MET A 1 5.12 6.39 25.90
N ARG A 2 3.88 6.45 25.37
CA ARG A 2 3.33 5.41 24.46
C ARG A 2 3.16 5.88 23.02
N LYS A 3 2.99 7.18 22.80
CA LYS A 3 2.79 7.76 21.47
C LYS A 3 3.75 8.93 21.32
N LEU A 4 4.38 9.04 20.16
CA LEU A 4 5.30 10.12 19.82
C LEU A 4 5.04 10.56 18.38
N TRP A 5 4.75 11.84 18.22
CA TRP A 5 4.60 12.50 16.93
C TRP A 5 5.69 13.54 16.79
N LEU A 6 6.43 13.48 15.70
CA LEU A 6 7.56 14.35 15.42
C LEU A 6 7.34 15.06 14.09
N THR A 7 7.48 16.37 14.10
CA THR A 7 7.75 17.11 12.87
C THR A 7 9.25 17.12 12.63
N TYR A 8 9.66 16.72 11.43
CA TYR A 8 11.06 16.56 11.05
C TYR A 8 11.80 17.90 11.16
N SER A 9 12.82 17.93 12.00
CA SER A 9 13.63 19.10 12.31
C SER A 9 15.07 18.68 12.62
N SER A 10 15.95 19.63 12.90
CA SER A 10 17.33 19.36 13.32
C SER A 10 17.42 18.51 14.59
N GLN A 11 16.39 18.51 15.44
CA GLN A 11 16.34 17.73 16.68
C GLN A 11 15.88 16.28 16.48
N THR A 12 15.26 15.97 15.33
CA THR A 12 14.68 14.63 15.08
C THR A 12 15.73 13.53 15.14
N THR A 13 16.95 13.78 14.65
CA THR A 13 18.05 12.81 14.73
C THR A 13 18.43 12.47 16.17
N ALA A 14 18.46 13.46 17.07
CA ALA A 14 18.77 13.24 18.48
C ALA A 14 17.66 12.46 19.19
N ILE A 15 16.40 12.80 18.91
CA ILE A 15 15.24 12.10 19.46
C ILE A 15 15.23 10.64 18.98
N LEU A 16 15.45 10.40 17.69
CA LEU A 16 15.57 9.04 17.16
C LEU A 16 16.76 8.32 17.79
N GLY A 17 17.90 8.97 17.97
CA GLY A 17 19.04 8.41 18.69
C GLY A 17 18.67 7.89 20.08
N ALA A 18 17.88 8.65 20.85
CA ALA A 18 17.38 8.22 22.16
C ALA A 18 16.42 7.03 22.07
N LEU A 19 15.54 6.98 21.05
CA LEU A 19 14.65 5.84 20.82
C LEU A 19 15.44 4.57 20.49
N LEU A 20 16.45 4.68 19.61
CA LEU A 20 17.33 3.59 19.22
C LEU A 20 18.19 3.10 20.40
N GLY A 21 18.49 3.98 21.36
CA GLY A 21 19.15 3.64 22.63
C GLY A 21 18.26 2.94 23.66
N GLY A 22 16.99 2.68 23.36
CA GLY A 22 16.08 1.93 24.24
C GLY A 22 15.43 2.77 25.35
N CYS A 23 15.42 4.10 25.24
CA CYS A 23 14.80 4.96 26.25
C CYS A 23 13.26 4.84 26.31
N CYS A 24 12.61 4.27 25.27
CA CYS A 24 11.15 4.21 25.14
C CYS A 24 10.63 2.81 24.74
N PRO A 25 10.85 1.75 25.55
CA PRO A 25 10.51 0.37 25.16
C PRO A 25 9.00 0.11 25.06
N ARG A 26 8.17 0.97 25.67
CA ARG A 26 6.70 0.91 25.65
C ARG A 26 6.07 1.81 24.57
N LEU A 27 6.87 2.32 23.62
CA LEU A 27 6.36 3.12 22.53
C LEU A 27 5.51 2.23 21.60
N GLN A 28 4.27 2.64 21.38
CA GLN A 28 3.28 1.97 20.54
C GLN A 28 3.07 2.71 19.22
N VAL A 29 3.16 4.04 19.23
CA VAL A 29 2.96 4.88 18.03
C VAL A 29 4.17 5.77 17.84
N LEU A 30 4.81 5.65 16.68
CA LEU A 30 5.84 6.55 16.21
C LEU A 30 5.40 7.14 14.87
N GLU A 31 5.19 8.45 14.85
CA GLU A 31 4.93 9.19 13.62
C GLU A 31 5.99 10.26 13.44
N VAL A 32 6.59 10.30 12.26
CA VAL A 32 7.53 11.35 11.84
C VAL A 32 7.03 11.90 10.51
N SER A 33 6.88 13.22 10.42
CA SER A 33 6.41 13.88 9.20
C SER A 33 7.21 15.15 8.90
N THR A 34 7.46 15.48 7.64
CA THR A 34 8.22 16.69 7.25
C THR A 34 7.41 17.98 7.22
N GLY A 35 6.12 17.94 7.56
CA GLY A 35 5.20 19.03 7.26
C GLY A 35 5.23 19.41 5.77
N ILE A 36 5.00 20.67 5.44
CA ILE A 36 5.09 21.18 4.05
C ILE A 36 6.55 21.55 3.68
N SER A 37 7.47 21.47 4.64
CA SER A 37 8.87 21.88 4.43
C SER A 37 9.61 20.84 3.59
N ARG A 38 10.10 21.26 2.42
CA ARG A 38 10.90 20.44 1.49
C ARG A 38 12.34 20.29 2.00
N ASN A 39 12.52 19.86 3.25
CA ASN A 39 13.86 19.56 3.75
C ASN A 39 14.38 18.31 3.04
N SER A 40 15.37 18.51 2.17
CA SER A 40 15.96 17.52 1.25
C SER A 40 16.84 16.46 1.93
N THR A 41 16.94 16.44 3.27
CA THR A 41 17.80 15.49 3.97
C THR A 41 17.08 14.16 4.16
N PRO A 42 17.62 13.05 3.64
CA PRO A 42 17.02 11.73 3.84
C PRO A 42 17.06 11.38 5.32
N LEU A 43 15.96 10.84 5.83
CA LEU A 43 15.91 10.26 7.16
C LEU A 43 16.72 8.97 7.16
N GLN A 44 17.74 8.89 8.02
CA GLN A 44 18.43 7.63 8.32
C GLN A 44 17.81 7.00 9.56
N LEU A 45 17.16 5.85 9.36
CA LEU A 45 16.56 5.08 10.45
C LEU A 45 17.08 3.63 10.40
N PRO A 46 17.96 3.24 11.33
CA PRO A 46 18.42 1.86 11.46
C PRO A 46 17.29 0.97 12.00
N VAL A 47 16.77 0.09 11.14
CA VAL A 47 15.60 -0.75 11.43
C VAL A 47 15.84 -1.63 12.65
N GLU A 48 16.97 -2.32 12.70
CA GLU A 48 17.27 -3.32 13.72
C GLU A 48 17.43 -2.68 15.11
N ALA A 49 17.98 -1.47 15.16
CA ALA A 49 18.08 -0.72 16.41
C ALA A 49 16.71 -0.19 16.86
N LEU A 50 15.83 0.19 15.92
CA LEU A 50 14.46 0.58 16.25
C LEU A 50 13.65 -0.61 16.79
N GLN A 51 13.79 -1.78 16.18
CA GLN A 51 13.15 -3.01 16.65
C GLN A 51 13.57 -3.36 18.09
N LYS A 52 14.86 -3.21 18.41
CA LYS A 52 15.37 -3.43 19.79
C LYS A 52 14.91 -2.35 20.77
N GLY A 53 14.91 -1.08 20.35
CA GLY A 53 14.57 0.04 21.22
C GLY A 53 13.07 0.22 21.47
N CYS A 54 12.22 -0.19 20.53
CA CYS A 54 10.77 -0.03 20.56
C CYS A 54 10.04 -1.34 20.15
N PRO A 55 10.14 -2.43 20.95
CA PRO A 55 9.59 -3.74 20.57
C PRO A 55 8.05 -3.80 20.58
N GLN A 56 7.39 -2.88 21.29
CA GLN A 56 5.92 -2.82 21.41
C GLN A 56 5.27 -1.89 20.37
N LEU A 57 6.01 -1.54 19.31
CA LEU A 57 5.50 -0.62 18.29
C LEU A 57 4.35 -1.26 17.52
N GLN A 58 3.21 -0.57 17.51
CA GLN A 58 1.98 -0.95 16.81
C GLN A 58 1.79 -0.13 15.53
N VAL A 59 2.21 1.13 15.55
CA VAL A 59 2.03 2.07 14.44
C VAL A 59 3.36 2.74 14.13
N LEU A 60 3.85 2.58 12.91
CA LEU A 60 5.01 3.30 12.39
C LEU A 60 4.61 4.09 11.14
N ARG A 61 4.69 5.42 11.25
CA ARG A 61 4.35 6.35 10.17
C ARG A 61 5.54 7.25 9.87
N LEU A 62 6.07 7.14 8.65
CA LEU A 62 7.12 8.00 8.12
C LEU A 62 6.54 8.74 6.91
N LEU A 63 5.86 9.86 7.19
CA LEU A 63 5.04 10.58 6.21
C LEU A 63 5.84 11.68 5.51
N ASN A 64 5.80 11.70 4.17
CA ASN A 64 6.50 12.69 3.34
C ASN A 64 8.02 12.75 3.61
N LEU A 65 8.61 11.62 4.00
CA LEU A 65 10.03 11.49 4.28
C LEU A 65 10.71 10.66 3.18
N MET A 66 11.89 11.10 2.75
CA MET A 66 12.80 10.21 2.03
C MET A 66 13.52 9.33 3.05
N TRP A 67 13.04 8.11 3.27
CA TRP A 67 13.77 7.15 4.09
C TRP A 67 14.88 6.53 3.26
N LEU A 68 16.12 6.63 3.75
CA LEU A 68 17.26 5.92 3.18
C LEU A 68 17.61 4.77 4.12
N PRO A 69 17.19 3.53 3.81
CA PRO A 69 17.63 2.37 4.55
C PRO A 69 19.15 2.31 4.39
N LYS A 70 19.91 2.28 5.50
CA LYS A 70 21.36 2.10 5.41
C LYS A 70 21.63 0.79 4.64
N PRO A 71 22.45 0.81 3.57
CA PRO A 71 22.83 -0.39 2.86
C PRO A 71 23.59 -1.33 3.80
N CYS A 72 23.25 -2.60 3.77
CA CYS A 72 23.84 -3.61 4.65
C CYS A 72 25.32 -3.82 4.29
N GLY A 73 26.22 -3.57 5.24
CA GLY A 73 27.52 -4.25 5.25
C GLY A 73 27.30 -5.70 5.70
N ARG A 74 27.85 -6.67 4.96
CA ARG A 74 27.87 -8.15 5.17
C ARG A 74 27.00 -8.75 6.29
N VAL A 75 26.15 -9.71 5.90
CA VAL A 75 25.41 -10.70 6.72
C VAL A 75 24.94 -10.14 8.07
N VAL A 76 23.84 -9.40 8.03
CA VAL A 76 23.14 -8.95 9.24
C VAL A 76 22.27 -10.09 9.76
N THR A 77 22.44 -10.47 11.02
CA THR A 77 21.44 -11.25 11.75
C THR A 77 20.13 -10.47 11.73
N PRO A 78 19.01 -11.05 11.24
CA PRO A 78 17.71 -10.39 11.28
C PRO A 78 17.46 -9.83 12.69
N GLY A 79 17.01 -8.58 12.78
CA GLY A 79 16.63 -8.01 14.06
C GLY A 79 15.43 -8.76 14.67
N PRO A 80 14.96 -8.37 15.86
CA PRO A 80 13.85 -9.07 16.51
C PRO A 80 12.49 -8.89 15.80
N GLY A 81 12.41 -8.04 14.77
CA GLY A 81 11.15 -7.71 14.10
C GLY A 81 10.26 -6.78 14.93
N PHE A 82 9.04 -6.51 14.43
CA PHE A 82 8.01 -5.81 15.18
C PHE A 82 6.76 -6.70 15.35
N PRO A 83 6.70 -7.53 16.43
CA PRO A 83 5.65 -8.54 16.62
C PRO A 83 4.25 -7.95 16.82
N SER A 84 4.17 -6.72 17.32
CA SER A 84 2.91 -6.01 17.57
C SER A 84 2.53 -5.01 16.49
N LEU A 85 3.28 -4.92 15.38
CA LEU A 85 3.02 -3.92 14.36
C LEU A 85 1.73 -4.23 13.61
N GLU A 86 0.80 -3.28 13.65
CA GLU A 86 -0.50 -3.32 12.98
C GLU A 86 -0.54 -2.35 11.78
N GLU A 87 0.24 -1.27 11.82
CA GLU A 87 0.24 -0.24 10.80
C GLU A 87 1.66 0.19 10.41
N LEU A 88 1.94 0.15 9.11
CA LEU A 88 3.10 0.78 8.50
C LEU A 88 2.65 1.76 7.41
N CYS A 89 3.04 3.03 7.53
CA CYS A 89 2.85 4.02 6.48
C CYS A 89 4.18 4.69 6.12
N LEU A 90 4.61 4.52 4.88
CA LEU A 90 5.79 5.15 4.28
C LEU A 90 5.39 6.10 3.14
N ALA A 91 4.14 6.56 3.14
CA ALA A 91 3.57 7.39 2.10
C ALA A 91 4.34 8.70 1.93
N GLY A 92 4.74 9.01 0.70
CA GLY A 92 5.43 10.25 0.38
C GLY A 92 5.25 10.69 -1.06
N SER A 93 5.45 12.00 -1.28
CA SER A 93 5.41 12.64 -2.60
C SER A 93 6.73 12.53 -3.37
N THR A 94 7.81 12.07 -2.72
CA THR A 94 9.14 11.91 -3.31
C THR A 94 9.47 10.43 -3.45
N CYS A 95 10.20 10.07 -4.51
CA CYS A 95 10.60 8.69 -4.79
C CYS A 95 11.28 8.06 -3.56
N ASN A 96 10.56 7.19 -2.85
CA ASN A 96 11.09 6.54 -1.68
C ASN A 96 12.07 5.44 -2.15
N PHE A 97 13.27 5.40 -1.57
CA PHE A 97 14.31 4.44 -1.98
C PHE A 97 14.13 3.05 -1.37
N VAL A 98 13.02 2.84 -0.66
CA VAL A 98 12.63 1.56 -0.04
C VAL A 98 12.54 0.45 -1.09
N SER A 99 13.35 -0.58 -0.91
CA SER A 99 13.36 -1.81 -1.70
C SER A 99 12.64 -2.94 -0.97
N ASN A 100 12.37 -4.04 -1.69
CA ASN A 100 11.89 -5.29 -1.10
C ASN A 100 12.77 -5.76 0.08
N GLU A 101 14.10 -5.62 -0.03
CA GLU A 101 15.03 -6.00 1.04
C GLU A 101 14.82 -5.15 2.30
N ALA A 102 14.74 -3.83 2.15
CA ALA A 102 14.51 -2.92 3.27
C ALA A 102 13.15 -3.20 3.95
N LEU A 103 12.12 -3.47 3.15
CA LEU A 103 10.80 -3.81 3.64
C LEU A 103 10.79 -5.18 4.35
N GLY A 104 11.50 -6.17 3.81
CA GLY A 104 11.67 -7.49 4.43
C GLY A 104 12.34 -7.37 5.81
N ARG A 105 13.40 -6.56 5.94
CA ARG A 105 14.03 -6.30 7.25
C ARG A 105 13.10 -5.63 8.25
N LEU A 106 12.18 -4.78 7.78
CA LEU A 106 11.24 -4.08 8.65
C LEU A 106 10.09 -5.00 9.09
N LEU A 107 9.55 -5.80 8.17
CA LEU A 107 8.28 -6.53 8.35
C LEU A 107 8.42 -8.05 8.56
N HIS A 108 9.62 -8.65 8.53
CA HIS A 108 9.77 -10.11 8.66
C HIS A 108 9.19 -10.70 9.96
N GLY A 109 8.99 -9.86 10.99
CA GLY A 109 8.42 -10.25 12.28
C GLY A 109 7.09 -9.58 12.59
N SER A 110 6.33 -9.15 11.58
CA SER A 110 5.07 -8.40 11.74
C SER A 110 3.84 -9.18 11.24
N PRO A 111 3.41 -10.25 11.93
CA PRO A 111 2.28 -11.08 11.49
C PRO A 111 0.92 -10.37 11.62
N ASN A 112 0.81 -9.39 12.51
CA ASN A 112 -0.45 -8.71 12.85
C ASN A 112 -0.71 -7.45 12.00
N LEU A 113 0.05 -7.25 10.92
CA LEU A 113 -0.07 -6.05 10.09
C LEU A 113 -1.43 -6.03 9.37
N ARG A 114 -2.20 -4.95 9.58
CA ARG A 114 -3.52 -4.71 8.99
C ARG A 114 -3.51 -3.59 7.96
N LEU A 115 -2.63 -2.60 8.12
CA LEU A 115 -2.48 -1.47 7.20
C LEU A 115 -1.04 -1.38 6.69
N LEU A 116 -0.90 -1.44 5.37
CA LEU A 116 0.36 -1.22 4.66
C LEU A 116 0.20 -0.13 3.60
N ASP A 117 0.76 1.04 3.87
CA ASP A 117 0.76 2.17 2.95
C ASP A 117 2.18 2.46 2.47
N LEU A 118 2.43 2.17 1.20
CA LEU A 118 3.69 2.33 0.51
C LEU A 118 3.56 3.28 -0.68
N ARG A 119 2.62 4.24 -0.62
CA ARG A 119 2.46 5.23 -1.69
C ARG A 119 3.78 5.96 -1.97
N GLY A 120 4.18 5.99 -3.24
CA GLY A 120 5.47 6.55 -3.69
C GLY A 120 6.68 5.60 -3.60
N CYS A 121 6.53 4.38 -3.09
CA CYS A 121 7.60 3.37 -3.02
C CYS A 121 7.71 2.55 -4.33
N ALA A 122 8.13 3.18 -5.42
CA ALA A 122 8.16 2.57 -6.76
C ALA A 122 9.10 1.36 -6.92
N ARG A 123 10.01 1.11 -5.97
CA ARG A 123 10.96 0.00 -5.98
C ARG A 123 10.47 -1.26 -5.26
N VAL A 124 9.33 -1.17 -4.58
CA VAL A 124 8.67 -2.32 -3.97
C VAL A 124 7.84 -3.04 -5.03
N THR A 125 8.00 -4.36 -5.15
CA THR A 125 7.30 -5.16 -6.14
C THR A 125 6.36 -6.17 -5.48
N PRO A 126 5.34 -6.67 -6.19
CA PRO A 126 4.44 -7.67 -5.64
C PRO A 126 5.15 -8.92 -5.10
N ALA A 127 6.23 -9.36 -5.76
CA ALA A 127 7.04 -10.48 -5.29
C ALA A 127 7.63 -10.25 -3.89
N GLY A 128 8.07 -9.03 -3.57
CA GLY A 128 8.60 -8.70 -2.25
C GLY A 128 7.52 -8.61 -1.15
N LEU A 129 6.27 -8.33 -1.54
CA LEU A 129 5.14 -8.25 -0.61
C LEU A 129 4.49 -9.62 -0.36
N ARG A 130 4.53 -10.51 -1.36
CA ARG A 130 3.99 -11.88 -1.25
C ARG A 130 4.62 -12.66 -0.09
N ASP A 131 5.89 -12.43 0.21
CA ASP A 131 6.62 -13.21 1.21
C ASP A 131 6.50 -12.62 2.63
N LEU A 132 5.73 -11.55 2.84
CA LEU A 132 5.49 -10.99 4.17
C LEU A 132 4.73 -11.96 5.10
N PRO A 133 4.95 -11.95 6.42
CA PRO A 133 4.29 -12.89 7.34
C PRO A 133 2.80 -12.60 7.55
N CYS A 134 2.34 -11.36 7.34
CA CYS A 134 0.94 -10.97 7.59
C CYS A 134 -0.05 -11.65 6.63
N GLN A 135 -1.10 -12.27 7.20
CA GLN A 135 -2.16 -12.96 6.46
C GLN A 135 -3.47 -12.17 6.40
N GLU A 136 -3.67 -11.23 7.33
CA GLU A 136 -4.95 -10.53 7.54
C GLU A 136 -4.87 -9.03 7.22
N LEU A 137 -4.20 -8.69 6.11
CA LEU A 137 -4.08 -7.30 5.69
C LEU A 137 -5.45 -6.76 5.23
N GLU A 138 -5.85 -5.60 5.74
CA GLU A 138 -7.13 -4.95 5.43
C GLU A 138 -6.97 -3.79 4.46
N GLN A 139 -5.85 -3.07 4.54
CA GLN A 139 -5.60 -1.88 3.73
C GLN A 139 -4.23 -1.97 3.07
N LEU A 140 -4.23 -1.94 1.74
CA LEU A 140 -3.03 -1.96 0.92
C LEU A 140 -3.01 -0.75 -0.01
N HIS A 141 -2.05 0.16 0.22
CA HIS A 141 -1.89 1.33 -0.63
C HIS A 141 -0.54 1.34 -1.34
N LEU A 142 -0.56 1.14 -2.66
CA LEU A 142 0.61 1.10 -3.52
C LEU A 142 0.61 2.25 -4.56
N GLY A 143 -0.20 3.28 -4.35
CA GLY A 143 -0.37 4.38 -5.28
C GLY A 143 0.96 5.08 -5.65
N LEU A 144 1.19 5.29 -6.93
CA LEU A 144 2.37 5.98 -7.44
C LEU A 144 1.95 7.28 -8.14
N TYR A 145 2.15 8.41 -7.47
CA TYR A 145 1.80 9.73 -7.98
C TYR A 145 3.03 10.40 -8.59
N GLY A 146 2.95 10.83 -9.85
CA GLY A 146 4.01 11.60 -10.50
C GLY A 146 5.23 10.80 -10.96
N THR A 147 5.31 9.49 -10.69
CA THR A 147 6.33 8.61 -11.26
C THR A 147 5.97 8.24 -12.71
N SER A 148 6.91 8.37 -13.63
CA SER A 148 6.68 7.92 -15.00
C SER A 148 6.54 6.39 -15.05
N ASP A 149 5.69 5.90 -15.96
CA ASP A 149 5.43 4.48 -16.24
C ASP A 149 6.74 3.68 -16.46
N ARG A 150 7.79 4.35 -16.96
CA ARG A 150 9.14 3.81 -17.18
C ARG A 150 9.91 3.47 -15.90
N LEU A 151 9.55 4.08 -14.77
CA LEU A 151 10.21 3.87 -13.47
C LEU A 151 9.56 2.78 -12.63
N THR A 152 8.38 2.27 -13.05
CA THR A 152 7.71 1.16 -12.36
C THR A 152 8.40 -0.16 -12.74
N LEU A 153 8.98 -0.82 -11.73
CA LEU A 153 9.72 -2.07 -11.93
C LEU A 153 8.79 -3.26 -12.21
N ALA A 154 7.58 -3.25 -11.64
CA ALA A 154 6.63 -4.35 -11.77
C ALA A 154 5.57 -4.04 -12.84
N LYS A 155 5.48 -4.92 -13.84
CA LYS A 155 4.39 -4.94 -14.84
C LYS A 155 3.40 -6.08 -14.60
N GLU A 156 3.72 -6.99 -13.70
CA GLU A 156 2.94 -8.18 -13.37
C GLU A 156 3.07 -8.52 -11.88
N GLY A 157 2.22 -9.45 -11.43
CA GLY A 157 2.26 -10.02 -10.09
C GLY A 157 1.27 -9.39 -9.11
N SER A 158 0.44 -8.43 -9.53
CA SER A 158 -0.57 -7.84 -8.63
C SER A 158 -1.56 -8.89 -8.10
N HIS A 159 -1.82 -9.93 -8.90
CA HIS A 159 -2.63 -11.08 -8.49
C HIS A 159 -2.08 -11.86 -7.30
N LEU A 160 -0.76 -11.86 -7.08
CA LEU A 160 -0.15 -12.50 -5.91
C LEU A 160 -0.59 -11.80 -4.62
N LEU A 161 -0.83 -10.49 -4.67
CA LEU A 161 -1.24 -9.68 -3.53
C LEU A 161 -2.72 -9.87 -3.23
N THR A 162 -3.54 -9.79 -4.27
CA THR A 162 -4.99 -9.97 -4.11
C THR A 162 -5.31 -11.40 -3.69
N GLN A 163 -4.67 -12.43 -4.25
CA GLN A 163 -4.86 -13.82 -3.82
C GLN A 163 -4.48 -14.03 -2.35
N LYS A 164 -3.38 -13.43 -1.91
CA LYS A 164 -2.89 -13.56 -0.54
C LYS A 164 -3.87 -12.95 0.49
N TRP A 165 -4.40 -11.76 0.21
CA TRP A 165 -5.19 -10.99 1.18
C TRP A 165 -6.69 -10.89 0.83
N ARG A 166 -7.18 -11.63 -0.17
CA ARG A 166 -8.57 -11.52 -0.67
C ARG A 166 -9.66 -11.62 0.40
N HIS A 167 -9.39 -12.34 1.49
CA HIS A 167 -10.36 -12.63 2.54
C HIS A 167 -10.54 -11.48 3.54
N THR A 168 -9.53 -10.62 3.69
CA THR A 168 -9.50 -9.54 4.68
C THR A 168 -9.42 -8.16 4.04
N LEU A 169 -9.01 -8.06 2.78
CA LEU A 169 -8.78 -6.77 2.14
C LEU A 169 -10.07 -5.98 1.97
N ARG A 170 -10.06 -4.77 2.54
CA ARG A 170 -11.14 -3.78 2.50
C ARG A 170 -10.80 -2.62 1.58
N GLU A 171 -9.52 -2.23 1.54
CA GLU A 171 -9.05 -1.14 0.70
C GLU A 171 -7.85 -1.54 -0.14
N LEU A 172 -7.94 -1.28 -1.45
CA LEU A 172 -6.91 -1.57 -2.43
C LEU A 172 -6.61 -0.33 -3.27
N ASP A 173 -5.40 0.20 -3.19
CA ASP A 173 -4.93 1.27 -4.07
C ASP A 173 -3.76 0.79 -4.94
N LEU A 174 -4.03 0.67 -6.24
CA LEU A 174 -3.06 0.34 -7.30
C LEU A 174 -2.84 1.54 -8.24
N SER A 175 -3.17 2.76 -7.81
CA SER A 175 -3.12 3.93 -8.66
C SER A 175 -1.72 4.18 -9.23
N GLY A 176 -1.64 4.56 -10.50
CA GLY A 176 -0.39 4.82 -11.21
C GLY A 176 0.53 3.62 -11.41
N GLN A 177 0.13 2.41 -10.97
CA GLN A 177 0.89 1.20 -11.18
C GLN A 177 0.90 0.79 -12.66
N GLY A 178 2.04 0.25 -13.11
CA GLY A 178 2.30 -0.10 -14.51
C GLY A 178 1.76 -1.46 -14.95
N PHE A 179 0.87 -2.10 -14.17
CA PHE A 179 0.39 -3.46 -14.46
C PHE A 179 -0.25 -3.58 -15.86
N SER A 180 -0.09 -4.75 -16.47
CA SER A 180 -0.76 -5.08 -17.73
C SER A 180 -2.26 -5.28 -17.52
N GLU A 181 -3.04 -5.20 -18.60
CA GLU A 181 -4.50 -5.43 -18.56
C GLU A 181 -4.81 -6.84 -18.02
N LYS A 182 -4.09 -7.85 -18.54
CA LYS A 182 -4.20 -9.25 -18.11
C LYS A 182 -3.87 -9.45 -16.63
N ASP A 183 -2.84 -8.78 -16.11
CA ASP A 183 -2.49 -8.90 -14.69
C ASP A 183 -3.56 -8.26 -13.80
N LEU A 184 -4.12 -7.11 -14.18
CA LEU A 184 -5.21 -6.46 -13.46
C LEU A 184 -6.50 -7.30 -13.49
N GLU A 185 -6.83 -7.88 -14.64
CA GLU A 185 -7.92 -8.85 -14.79
C GLU A 185 -7.75 -10.01 -13.82
N GLN A 186 -6.58 -10.66 -13.82
CA GLN A 186 -6.29 -11.78 -12.94
C GLN A 186 -6.31 -11.37 -11.45
N ALA A 187 -5.80 -10.19 -11.13
CA ALA A 187 -5.74 -9.71 -9.76
C ALA A 187 -7.13 -9.42 -9.20
N LEU A 188 -7.97 -8.74 -9.97
CA LEU A 188 -9.31 -8.39 -9.54
C LEU A 188 -10.27 -9.58 -9.60
N ALA A 189 -10.00 -10.57 -10.46
CA ALA A 189 -10.72 -11.84 -10.46
C ALA A 189 -10.61 -12.62 -9.13
N ALA A 190 -9.61 -12.34 -8.30
CA ALA A 190 -9.48 -12.95 -6.97
C ALA A 190 -10.66 -12.63 -6.03
N PHE A 191 -11.37 -11.53 -6.29
CA PHE A 191 -12.56 -11.10 -5.55
C PHE A 191 -13.88 -11.55 -6.19
N SER A 192 -13.84 -12.29 -7.30
CA SER A 192 -15.06 -12.82 -7.91
C SER A 192 -15.77 -13.77 -6.95
N ALA A 193 -17.10 -13.75 -6.96
CA ALA A 193 -17.91 -14.62 -6.11
C ALA A 193 -17.49 -16.09 -6.27
N THR A 194 -17.13 -16.74 -5.16
CA THR A 194 -17.01 -18.20 -5.12
C THR A 194 -18.38 -18.78 -4.80
N PRO A 195 -18.89 -19.76 -5.56
CA PRO A 195 -20.18 -20.38 -5.26
C PRO A 195 -20.19 -20.92 -3.81
N GLY A 196 -21.06 -20.38 -2.96
CA GLY A 196 -21.17 -20.75 -1.55
C GLY A 196 -20.21 -20.03 -0.58
N GLY A 197 -19.40 -19.08 -1.05
CA GLY A 197 -18.52 -18.26 -0.20
C GLY A 197 -19.16 -16.97 0.30
N SER A 198 -18.61 -16.40 1.38
CA SER A 198 -18.95 -15.04 1.81
C SER A 198 -18.49 -14.01 0.78
N PRO A 199 -19.24 -12.92 0.56
CA PRO A 199 -18.81 -11.87 -0.35
C PRO A 199 -17.48 -11.25 0.12
N PRO A 200 -16.65 -10.74 -0.79
CA PRO A 200 -15.43 -10.02 -0.42
C PRO A 200 -15.74 -8.83 0.50
N ALA A 201 -14.85 -8.56 1.45
CA ALA A 201 -14.94 -7.41 2.35
C ALA A 201 -14.54 -6.06 1.69
N LEU A 202 -14.24 -6.09 0.39
CA LEU A 202 -13.67 -4.97 -0.36
C LEU A 202 -14.69 -3.82 -0.47
N CYS A 203 -14.36 -2.66 0.10
CA CYS A 203 -15.20 -1.48 0.12
C CYS A 203 -14.59 -0.26 -0.59
N SER A 204 -13.29 -0.28 -0.88
CA SER A 204 -12.58 0.83 -1.53
C SER A 204 -11.55 0.32 -2.54
N VAL A 205 -11.65 0.79 -3.78
CA VAL A 205 -10.75 0.41 -4.86
C VAL A 205 -10.28 1.66 -5.61
N ASN A 206 -8.97 1.90 -5.64
CA ASN A 206 -8.36 2.98 -6.42
C ASN A 206 -7.52 2.40 -7.56
N LEU A 207 -7.99 2.62 -8.78
CA LEU A 207 -7.34 2.16 -10.02
C LEU A 207 -6.91 3.35 -10.89
N ARG A 208 -6.88 4.57 -10.33
CA ARG A 208 -6.54 5.79 -11.06
C ARG A 208 -5.26 5.62 -11.88
N GLY A 209 -5.30 5.98 -13.16
CA GLY A 209 -4.13 5.98 -14.03
C GLY A 209 -3.63 4.59 -14.45
N THR A 210 -4.39 3.53 -14.18
CA THR A 210 -4.07 2.16 -14.61
C THR A 210 -4.62 1.87 -16.03
N ARG A 211 -4.41 0.63 -16.48
CA ARG A 211 -4.95 0.09 -17.74
C ARG A 211 -6.08 -0.91 -17.49
N VAL A 212 -6.86 -0.74 -16.42
CA VAL A 212 -7.95 -1.68 -16.11
C VAL A 212 -8.99 -1.71 -17.25
N PRO A 213 -9.36 -2.89 -17.77
CA PRO A 213 -10.41 -3.03 -18.78
C PRO A 213 -11.80 -2.74 -18.22
N PRO A 214 -12.75 -2.23 -19.04
CA PRO A 214 -14.14 -2.01 -18.64
C PRO A 214 -14.82 -3.26 -18.07
N SER A 215 -14.60 -4.42 -18.68
CA SER A 215 -15.15 -5.72 -18.25
C SER A 215 -14.71 -6.11 -16.84
N THR A 216 -13.45 -5.84 -16.50
CA THR A 216 -12.90 -6.09 -15.16
C THR A 216 -13.55 -5.21 -14.11
N VAL A 217 -13.77 -3.92 -14.44
CA VAL A 217 -14.45 -2.99 -13.54
C VAL A 217 -15.88 -3.45 -13.29
N SER A 218 -16.63 -3.82 -14.33
CA SER A 218 -17.99 -4.35 -14.17
C SER A 218 -18.02 -5.59 -13.29
N SER A 219 -17.09 -6.52 -13.51
CA SER A 219 -16.97 -7.75 -12.72
C SER A 219 -16.72 -7.48 -11.23
N VAL A 220 -15.81 -6.55 -10.91
CA VAL A 220 -15.52 -6.15 -9.52
C VAL A 220 -16.72 -5.52 -8.84
N ILE A 221 -17.40 -4.57 -9.51
CA ILE A 221 -18.58 -3.92 -8.93
C ILE A 221 -19.67 -4.97 -8.65
N SER A 222 -19.86 -5.91 -9.59
CA SER A 222 -20.87 -6.96 -9.47
C SER A 222 -20.55 -7.98 -8.37
N SER A 223 -19.27 -8.24 -8.13
CA SER A 223 -18.80 -9.22 -7.14
C SER A 223 -18.67 -8.64 -5.72
N CYS A 224 -18.54 -7.31 -5.61
CA CYS A 224 -18.30 -6.61 -4.34
C CYS A 224 -19.47 -5.66 -4.02
N PRO A 225 -20.58 -6.16 -3.46
CA PRO A 225 -21.76 -5.34 -3.16
C PRO A 225 -21.50 -4.27 -2.09
N GLY A 226 -20.46 -4.43 -1.28
CA GLY A 226 -20.02 -3.46 -0.27
C GLY A 226 -19.11 -2.35 -0.80
N LEU A 227 -18.88 -2.27 -2.12
CA LEU A 227 -17.99 -1.26 -2.72
C LEU A 227 -18.61 0.14 -2.62
N LEU A 228 -17.97 1.01 -1.83
CA LEU A 228 -18.39 2.39 -1.57
C LEU A 228 -17.50 3.42 -2.26
N TYR A 229 -16.28 3.05 -2.65
CA TYR A 229 -15.36 3.95 -3.33
C TYR A 229 -14.70 3.24 -4.50
N LEU A 230 -14.77 3.87 -5.67
CA LEU A 230 -14.12 3.40 -6.88
C LEU A 230 -13.49 4.59 -7.61
N ASN A 231 -12.17 4.61 -7.77
CA ASN A 231 -11.50 5.65 -8.55
C ASN A 231 -10.97 5.12 -9.87
N LEU A 232 -11.53 5.65 -10.97
CA LEU A 232 -11.19 5.32 -12.36
C LEU A 232 -10.60 6.51 -13.14
N GLU A 233 -10.21 7.57 -12.45
CA GLU A 233 -9.62 8.75 -13.07
C GLU A 233 -8.41 8.38 -13.91
N SER A 234 -8.26 9.00 -15.09
CA SER A 234 -7.09 8.78 -15.96
C SER A 234 -6.84 7.33 -16.41
N CYS A 235 -7.78 6.39 -16.22
CA CYS A 235 -7.65 5.03 -16.75
C CYS A 235 -7.63 5.05 -18.28
N ARG A 236 -6.61 4.46 -18.90
CA ARG A 236 -6.39 4.60 -20.35
C ARG A 236 -7.45 3.86 -21.18
N CYS A 237 -7.87 2.69 -20.71
CA CYS A 237 -8.75 1.76 -21.44
C CYS A 237 -10.25 2.03 -21.26
N LEU A 238 -10.62 3.01 -20.42
CA LEU A 238 -12.02 3.35 -20.17
C LEU A 238 -12.54 4.45 -21.10
N PRO A 239 -13.86 4.49 -21.39
CA PRO A 239 -14.52 5.61 -22.04
C PRO A 239 -14.35 6.93 -21.25
N ARG A 240 -14.27 8.07 -21.95
CA ARG A 240 -14.05 9.40 -21.32
C ARG A 240 -15.06 9.74 -20.22
N GLY A 241 -16.35 9.40 -20.41
CA GLY A 241 -17.42 9.70 -19.45
C GLY A 241 -17.35 8.93 -18.12
N LEU A 242 -16.51 7.89 -18.05
CA LEU A 242 -16.39 7.03 -16.87
C LEU A 242 -15.13 7.29 -16.04
N LYS A 243 -14.23 8.17 -16.49
CA LYS A 243 -12.93 8.44 -15.84
C LYS A 243 -13.05 9.41 -14.68
N ARG A 244 -13.72 9.00 -13.60
CA ARG A 244 -13.92 9.80 -12.40
C ARG A 244 -13.76 8.95 -11.14
N ALA A 245 -13.77 9.61 -9.99
CA ALA A 245 -13.96 8.97 -8.70
C ALA A 245 -15.45 8.87 -8.38
N TYR A 246 -15.91 7.68 -8.04
CA TYR A 246 -17.26 7.36 -7.60
C TYR A 246 -17.26 7.18 -6.08
N ARG A 247 -18.18 7.86 -5.40
CA ARG A 247 -18.31 7.88 -3.94
C ARG A 247 -19.73 7.52 -3.54
N GLY A 248 -19.86 6.46 -2.77
CA GLY A 248 -21.15 5.89 -2.38
C GLY A 248 -21.64 4.82 -3.34
N GLN A 249 -22.58 4.00 -2.85
CA GLN A 249 -23.10 2.85 -3.56
C GLN A 249 -23.87 3.24 -4.83
N GLU A 250 -24.61 4.35 -4.80
CA GLU A 250 -25.40 4.84 -5.94
C GLU A 250 -24.50 5.21 -7.13
N GLU A 251 -23.41 5.94 -6.88
CA GLU A 251 -22.47 6.34 -7.93
C GLU A 251 -21.72 5.13 -8.52
N VAL A 252 -21.34 4.17 -7.66
CA VAL A 252 -20.70 2.92 -8.10
C VAL A 252 -21.65 2.08 -8.94
N GLN A 253 -22.92 1.98 -8.55
CA GLN A 253 -23.93 1.25 -9.31
C GLN A 253 -24.25 1.93 -10.64
N TRP A 254 -24.33 3.26 -10.66
CA TRP A 254 -24.47 4.03 -11.89
C TRP A 254 -23.30 3.74 -12.86
N CYS A 255 -22.07 3.63 -12.35
CA CYS A 255 -20.92 3.25 -13.17
C CYS A 255 -21.10 1.87 -13.81
N LEU A 256 -21.63 0.89 -13.07
CA LEU A 256 -21.91 -0.45 -13.59
C LEU A 256 -22.92 -0.41 -14.73
N GLU A 257 -24.03 0.32 -14.57
CA GLU A 257 -25.05 0.46 -15.61
C GLU A 257 -24.49 1.06 -16.90
N GLN A 258 -23.66 2.09 -16.78
CA GLN A 258 -23.01 2.70 -17.95
C GLN A 258 -22.00 1.75 -18.62
N LEU A 259 -21.28 0.96 -17.84
CA LEU A 259 -20.36 -0.04 -18.41
C LEU A 259 -21.12 -1.12 -19.17
N LEU A 260 -22.26 -1.59 -18.64
CA LEU A 260 -23.10 -2.62 -19.27
C LEU A 260 -23.78 -2.12 -20.55
N THR A 261 -24.23 -0.87 -20.59
CA THR A 261 -24.83 -0.26 -21.79
C THR A 261 -23.80 0.06 -22.89
N SER A 262 -22.53 0.26 -22.52
CA SER A 262 -21.44 0.57 -23.45
C SER A 262 -20.80 -0.65 -24.12
N LEU A 263 -21.09 -1.86 -23.65
CA LEU A 263 -20.62 -3.10 -24.26
C LEU A 263 -21.48 -3.39 -25.51
N PRO A 264 -20.90 -3.53 -26.71
CA PRO A 264 -21.67 -3.92 -27.88
C PRO A 264 -22.28 -5.31 -27.63
N SER A 265 -23.57 -5.46 -27.92
CA SER A 265 -24.25 -6.75 -27.93
C SER A 265 -23.47 -7.70 -28.83
N SER A 266 -22.75 -8.65 -28.24
CA SER A 266 -22.09 -9.73 -28.96
C SER A 266 -23.17 -10.49 -29.74
N SER A 267 -23.21 -10.23 -31.05
CA SER A 267 -24.03 -10.93 -32.04
C SER A 267 -23.17 -11.98 -32.71
#